data_AF-A0A090VZR0-F1
#
_entry.id   AF-A0A090VZR0-F1
#
_cell.length_a   1.000
_cell.length_b   1.000
_cell.length_c   1.000
_cell.angle_alpha   90.00
_cell.angle_beta   90.00
_cell.angle_gamma   90.00
#
_symmetry.space_group_name_H-M   'P 1'
#
loop_
_entity.id
_entity.type
_entity.pdbx_description
1 polymer ?
#
loop_
_entity_poly.entity_id
_entity_poly.type
_entity_poly.pdbx_seq_one_letter_code
_entity_poly.pdbx_strand_id
1 'polypeptide(L)'
;MLFIFILILTSCQKKITETDVTADFKAVEQVVQHVFDDIWSAKKAELLTKYHTEDFILLEHGEVWTNDTIANWCERAKKRDQGIKRINSFDFFEAKREGNRIWMAYHNYATIKKDTLQRNLQWLESIVAIKKIVFGN
;
A
#
# COMPACT_ATOMS: atom_id res chain seq x y z
N MET A 1 -49.60 -34.61 14.44
CA MET A 1 -48.23 -34.32 14.91
C MET A 1 -47.38 -33.94 13.70
N LEU A 2 -47.21 -32.65 13.42
CA LEU A 2 -46.23 -32.17 12.44
C LEU A 2 -45.84 -30.73 12.81
N PHE A 3 -44.77 -30.59 13.58
CA PHE A 3 -44.18 -29.29 13.94
C PHE A 3 -43.34 -28.81 12.74
N ILE A 4 -43.73 -27.71 12.11
CA ILE A 4 -42.93 -27.03 11.08
C ILE A 4 -41.89 -26.18 11.83
N PHE A 5 -40.64 -26.62 11.80
CA PHE A 5 -39.50 -25.96 12.43
C PHE A 5 -38.92 -24.93 11.44
N ILE A 6 -39.37 -23.68 11.51
CA ILE A 6 -38.76 -22.57 10.75
C ILE A 6 -37.51 -22.12 11.52
N LEU A 7 -36.36 -22.69 11.17
CA LEU A 7 -35.04 -22.22 11.58
C LEU A 7 -34.73 -20.91 10.84
N ILE A 8 -34.98 -19.79 11.50
CA ILE A 8 -34.52 -18.47 11.05
C ILE A 8 -33.00 -18.45 11.22
N LEU A 9 -32.27 -18.66 10.12
CA LEU A 9 -30.83 -18.42 10.03
C LEU A 9 -30.59 -16.90 10.11
N THR A 10 -30.54 -16.34 11.32
CA THR A 10 -30.00 -15.00 11.55
C THR A 10 -28.49 -15.05 11.35
N SER A 11 -28.06 -14.93 10.10
CA SER A 11 -26.67 -14.65 9.75
C SER A 11 -26.27 -13.35 10.44
N CYS A 12 -25.35 -13.43 11.40
CA CYS A 12 -24.76 -12.28 12.07
C CYS A 12 -23.88 -11.52 11.06
N GLN A 13 -24.47 -10.68 10.21
CA GLN A 13 -23.71 -9.78 9.36
C GLN A 13 -23.16 -8.66 10.24
N LYS A 14 -21.85 -8.70 10.51
CA LYS A 14 -21.13 -7.60 11.18
C LYS A 14 -21.37 -6.32 10.36
N LYS A 15 -22.17 -5.39 10.89
CA LYS A 15 -22.34 -4.07 10.28
C LYS A 15 -20.99 -3.35 10.29
N ILE A 16 -20.50 -2.96 9.11
CA ILE A 16 -19.32 -2.11 8.98
C ILE A 16 -19.72 -0.70 9.43
N THR A 17 -18.97 -0.14 10.37
CA THR A 17 -19.21 1.22 10.87
C THR A 17 -18.30 2.23 10.16
N GLU A 18 -18.65 3.52 10.20
CA GLU A 18 -17.81 4.61 9.66
C GLU A 18 -16.42 4.68 10.33
N THR A 19 -16.36 4.34 11.63
CA THR A 19 -15.10 4.22 12.38
C THR A 19 -14.21 3.11 11.82
N ASP A 20 -14.78 1.95 11.46
CA ASP A 20 -14.02 0.85 10.85
C ASP A 20 -13.45 1.25 9.48
N VAL A 21 -14.23 1.97 8.66
CA VAL A 21 -13.79 2.46 7.35
C VAL A 21 -12.64 3.45 7.49
N THR A 22 -12.76 4.39 8.44
CA THR A 22 -11.70 5.37 8.73
C THR A 22 -10.41 4.68 9.18
N ALA A 23 -10.50 3.66 10.04
CA ALA A 23 -9.35 2.88 10.48
C ALA A 23 -8.71 2.08 9.34
N ASP A 24 -9.51 1.44 8.48
CA ASP A 24 -9.00 0.72 7.31
C ASP A 24 -8.30 1.70 6.33
N PHE A 25 -8.81 2.92 6.13
CA PHE A 25 -8.12 3.95 5.33
C PHE A 25 -6.77 4.34 5.95
N LYS A 26 -6.71 4.62 7.25
CA LYS A 26 -5.43 4.90 7.94
C LYS A 26 -4.44 3.75 7.82
N ALA A 27 -4.91 2.50 7.87
CA ALA A 27 -4.04 1.35 7.65
C ALA A 27 -3.43 1.36 6.24
N VAL A 28 -4.20 1.70 5.21
CA VAL A 28 -3.71 1.81 3.83
C VAL A 28 -2.74 2.98 3.64
N GLU A 29 -3.00 4.14 4.26
CA GLU A 29 -2.05 5.28 4.26
C GLU A 29 -0.68 4.85 4.83
N GLN A 30 -0.69 4.08 5.93
CA GLN A 30 0.54 3.54 6.52
C GLN A 30 1.24 2.52 5.61
N VAL A 31 0.49 1.68 4.88
CA VAL A 31 1.09 0.79 3.88
C VAL A 31 1.82 1.58 2.80
N VAL A 32 1.23 2.67 2.28
CA VAL A 32 1.90 3.54 1.30
C VAL A 32 3.18 4.13 1.90
N GLN A 33 3.10 4.72 3.09
CA GLN A 33 4.27 5.29 3.76
C GLN A 33 5.39 4.26 3.90
N HIS A 34 5.08 3.06 4.40
CA HIS A 34 6.05 2.01 4.59
C HIS A 34 6.64 1.45 3.28
N VAL A 35 5.87 1.37 2.20
CA VAL A 35 6.42 1.00 0.88
C VAL A 35 7.49 2.00 0.45
N PHE A 36 7.22 3.31 0.58
CA PHE A 36 8.21 4.32 0.21
C PHE A 36 9.41 4.38 1.15
N ASP A 37 9.21 4.22 2.45
CA ASP A 37 10.30 4.24 3.42
C ASP A 37 11.18 2.99 3.31
N ASP A 38 10.60 1.80 3.30
CA ASP A 38 11.36 0.55 3.30
C ASP A 38 11.90 0.19 1.91
N ILE A 39 11.06 0.23 0.88
CA ILE A 39 11.43 -0.26 -0.45
C ILE A 39 12.18 0.82 -1.23
N TRP A 40 11.60 2.01 -1.38
CA TRP A 40 12.15 3.04 -2.26
C TRP A 40 13.27 3.86 -1.61
N SER A 41 13.19 4.13 -0.30
CA SER A 41 14.21 4.88 0.43
C SER A 41 15.31 3.99 1.01
N ALA A 42 14.93 2.99 1.82
CA ALA A 42 15.88 2.09 2.47
C ALA A 42 16.32 0.89 1.59
N LYS A 43 15.74 0.73 0.40
CA LYS A 43 16.15 -0.28 -0.60
C LYS A 43 15.95 -1.73 -0.12
N LYS A 44 15.02 -2.01 0.78
CA LYS A 44 14.82 -3.33 1.41
C LYS A 44 13.93 -4.25 0.57
N ALA A 45 14.50 -4.89 -0.45
CA ALA A 45 13.79 -5.84 -1.31
C ALA A 45 13.13 -7.00 -0.52
N GLU A 46 13.73 -7.41 0.60
CA GLU A 46 13.23 -8.47 1.47
C GLU A 46 11.87 -8.16 2.11
N LEU A 47 11.42 -6.90 2.09
CA LEU A 47 10.12 -6.47 2.62
C LEU A 47 9.02 -6.37 1.57
N LEU A 48 9.30 -6.69 0.30
CA LEU A 48 8.28 -6.62 -0.77
C LEU A 48 7.05 -7.48 -0.44
N THR A 49 7.24 -8.73 -0.03
CA THR A 49 6.12 -9.66 0.28
C THR A 49 5.31 -9.28 1.52
N LYS A 50 5.82 -8.33 2.33
CA LYS A 50 5.07 -7.75 3.46
C LYS A 50 3.99 -6.78 2.99
N TYR A 51 4.25 -6.04 1.91
CA TYR A 51 3.40 -4.94 1.46
C TYR A 51 2.69 -5.21 0.13
N HIS A 52 3.35 -5.94 -0.78
CA HIS A 52 2.86 -6.21 -2.12
C HIS A 52 2.17 -7.58 -2.19
N THR A 53 1.14 -7.68 -3.02
CA THR A 53 0.63 -8.97 -3.46
C THR A 53 1.62 -9.63 -4.41
N GLU A 54 1.49 -10.94 -4.61
CA GLU A 54 2.36 -11.69 -5.53
C GLU A 54 2.28 -11.14 -6.96
N ASP A 55 1.09 -10.71 -7.37
CA ASP A 55 0.77 -10.13 -8.68
C ASP A 55 0.90 -8.60 -8.73
N PHE A 56 1.56 -7.98 -7.75
CA PHE A 56 1.70 -6.54 -7.70
C PHE A 56 2.35 -5.96 -8.96
N ILE A 57 1.73 -4.89 -9.46
CA ILE A 57 2.23 -4.07 -10.56
C ILE A 57 2.17 -2.59 -10.19
N LEU A 58 3.21 -1.86 -10.60
CA LEU A 58 3.25 -0.39 -10.60
C LEU A 58 3.48 0.09 -12.03
N LEU A 59 2.67 1.04 -12.47
CA LEU A 59 2.79 1.68 -13.78
C LEU A 59 3.30 3.10 -13.59
N GLU A 60 4.44 3.43 -14.19
CA GLU A 60 5.05 4.75 -14.01
C GLU A 60 5.82 5.17 -15.27
N HIS A 61 5.53 6.35 -15.83
CA HIS A 61 6.28 6.94 -16.95
C HIS A 61 6.50 6.01 -18.17
N GLY A 62 5.54 5.13 -18.48
CA GLY A 62 5.64 4.16 -19.58
C GLY A 62 6.32 2.84 -19.20
N GLU A 63 6.75 2.68 -17.95
CA GLU A 63 7.37 1.48 -17.41
C GLU A 63 6.37 0.64 -16.62
N VAL A 64 6.60 -0.68 -16.63
CA VAL A 64 5.87 -1.65 -15.80
C VAL A 64 6.83 -2.24 -14.77
N TRP A 65 6.51 -2.01 -13.50
CA TRP A 65 7.30 -2.47 -12.36
C TRP A 65 6.59 -3.63 -11.67
N THR A 66 7.13 -4.84 -11.81
CA THR A 66 6.77 -6.03 -11.02
C THR A 66 7.63 -6.15 -9.77
N ASN A 67 7.25 -7.03 -8.84
CA ASN A 67 8.07 -7.35 -7.66
C ASN A 67 9.52 -7.70 -8.01
N ASP A 68 9.76 -8.49 -9.06
CA ASP A 68 11.12 -8.84 -9.51
C ASP A 68 11.89 -7.63 -10.02
N THR A 69 11.26 -6.74 -10.81
CA THR A 69 11.93 -5.54 -11.31
C THR A 69 12.30 -4.59 -10.19
N ILE A 70 11.44 -4.46 -9.17
CA ILE A 70 11.66 -3.61 -8.00
C ILE A 70 12.76 -4.21 -7.12
N ALA A 71 12.73 -5.51 -6.84
CA ALA A 71 13.78 -6.19 -6.08
C ALA A 71 15.16 -6.01 -6.73
N ASN A 72 15.23 -6.21 -8.04
CA ASN A 72 16.46 -5.98 -8.81
C ASN A 72 16.90 -4.52 -8.78
N TRP A 73 15.96 -3.57 -8.81
CA TRP A 73 16.27 -2.15 -8.65
C TRP A 73 16.83 -1.83 -7.28
N CYS A 74 16.27 -2.37 -6.20
CA CYS A 74 16.76 -2.19 -4.83
C CYS A 74 18.22 -2.67 -4.71
N GLU A 75 18.55 -3.84 -5.25
CA GLU A 75 19.92 -4.37 -5.23
C GLU A 75 20.90 -3.50 -6.02
N ARG A 76 20.50 -3.01 -7.21
CA ARG A 76 21.31 -2.04 -7.97
C ARG A 76 21.40 -0.70 -7.25
N ALA A 77 20.37 -0.30 -6.50
CA ALA A 77 20.31 0.99 -5.80
C ALA A 77 21.23 1.00 -4.57
N LYS A 78 21.32 -0.11 -3.82
CA LYS A 78 22.28 -0.29 -2.71
C LYS A 78 23.72 -0.09 -3.18
N LYS A 79 24.10 -0.71 -4.30
CA LYS A 79 25.48 -0.66 -4.84
C LYS A 79 25.92 0.73 -5.27
N ARG A 80 24.98 1.58 -5.68
CA ARG A 80 25.24 2.97 -6.10
C ARG A 80 24.87 4.00 -5.03
N ASP A 81 24.54 3.56 -3.82
CA ASP A 81 24.15 4.47 -2.76
C ASP A 81 25.35 5.30 -2.30
N GLN A 82 25.17 6.62 -2.30
CA GLN A 82 26.19 7.58 -1.89
C GLN A 82 25.72 8.39 -0.68
N GLY A 83 24.91 7.79 0.18
CA GLY A 83 24.31 8.45 1.34
C GLY A 83 23.14 9.37 0.97
N ILE A 84 22.46 9.10 -0.15
CA ILE A 84 21.30 9.88 -0.58
C ILE A 84 20.11 9.51 0.30
N LYS A 85 19.50 10.52 0.92
CA LYS A 85 18.26 10.34 1.70
C LYS A 85 17.06 10.70 0.83
N ARG A 86 16.08 9.81 0.77
CA ARG A 86 14.77 10.05 0.17
C ARG A 86 13.74 10.09 1.28
N ILE A 87 12.94 11.15 1.34
CA ILE A 87 11.87 11.32 2.32
C ILE A 87 10.59 11.61 1.54
N ASN A 88 9.58 10.76 1.69
CA ASN A 88 8.29 10.94 1.04
C ASN A 88 7.25 11.43 2.06
N SER A 89 6.36 12.30 1.59
CA SER A 89 5.14 12.72 2.29
C SER A 89 3.97 12.69 1.32
N PHE A 90 2.78 12.38 1.84
CA PHE A 90 1.61 12.10 1.03
C PHE A 90 0.45 13.01 1.43
N ASP A 91 -0.29 13.48 0.44
CA ASP A 91 -1.56 14.20 0.62
C ASP A 91 -2.67 13.41 -0.07
N PHE A 92 -3.43 12.65 0.73
CA PHE A 92 -4.52 11.80 0.28
C PHE A 92 -5.79 12.63 0.12
N PHE A 93 -6.27 12.77 -1.12
CA PHE A 93 -7.45 13.59 -1.42
C PHE A 93 -8.68 12.77 -1.80
N GLU A 94 -8.53 11.47 -2.05
CA GLU A 94 -9.64 10.56 -2.32
C GLU A 94 -9.36 9.16 -1.78
N ALA A 95 -10.35 8.55 -1.13
CA ALA A 95 -10.31 7.18 -0.65
C ALA A 95 -11.69 6.54 -0.73
N LYS A 96 -11.79 5.34 -1.32
CA LYS A 96 -13.03 4.57 -1.36
C LYS A 96 -12.79 3.13 -0.99
N ARG A 97 -13.77 2.55 -0.29
CA ARG A 97 -13.81 1.12 0.03
C ARG A 97 -14.83 0.42 -0.86
N GLU A 98 -14.39 -0.65 -1.50
CA GLU A 98 -15.21 -1.50 -2.37
C GLU A 98 -15.03 -2.95 -1.94
N GLY A 99 -15.94 -3.42 -1.08
CA GLY A 99 -15.86 -4.76 -0.48
C GLY A 99 -14.60 -4.93 0.39
N ASN A 100 -13.69 -5.82 -0.05
CA ASN A 100 -12.40 -6.09 0.58
C ASN A 100 -11.23 -5.27 0.01
N ARG A 101 -11.52 -4.34 -0.91
CA ARG A 101 -10.55 -3.46 -1.56
C ARG A 101 -10.72 -2.03 -1.09
N ILE A 102 -9.61 -1.30 -1.09
CA ILE A 102 -9.58 0.15 -0.92
C ILE A 102 -8.76 0.70 -2.07
N TRP A 103 -9.27 1.72 -2.75
CA TRP A 103 -8.46 2.53 -3.63
C TRP A 103 -8.31 3.94 -3.08
N MET A 104 -7.15 4.53 -3.33
CA MET A 104 -6.83 5.89 -2.90
C MET A 104 -6.13 6.63 -4.02
N ALA A 105 -6.34 7.95 -4.09
CA ALA A 105 -5.56 8.85 -4.91
C ALA A 105 -4.89 9.92 -4.03
N TYR A 106 -3.63 10.23 -4.32
CA TYR A 106 -2.82 11.11 -3.50
C TYR A 106 -1.74 11.82 -4.30
N HIS A 107 -1.29 12.95 -3.78
CA HIS A 107 -0.02 13.55 -4.17
C HIS A 107 1.10 12.92 -3.36
N ASN A 108 2.15 12.46 -4.05
CA ASN A 108 3.38 11.98 -3.45
C ASN A 108 4.48 13.03 -3.66
N TYR A 109 5.02 13.56 -2.57
CA TYR A 109 6.14 14.50 -2.60
C TYR A 109 7.39 13.81 -2.09
N ALA A 110 8.46 13.79 -2.89
CA ALA A 110 9.75 13.27 -2.45
C ALA A 110 10.78 14.40 -2.30
N THR A 111 11.37 14.49 -1.12
CA THR A 111 12.54 15.31 -0.85
C THR A 111 13.78 14.42 -0.90
N ILE A 112 14.66 14.68 -1.85
CA ILE A 112 15.95 13.99 -2.02
C ILE A 112 17.06 14.89 -1.45
N LYS A 113 17.81 14.40 -0.46
CA LYS A 113 18.89 15.14 0.22
C LYS A 113 20.23 14.42 0.10
N LYS A 114 21.28 15.19 -0.13
CA LYS A 114 22.68 14.77 -0.02
C LYS A 114 23.51 15.98 0.41
N ASP A 115 24.15 15.91 1.57
CA ASP A 115 24.90 17.03 2.16
C ASP A 115 24.06 18.31 2.23
N THR A 116 24.45 19.36 1.50
CA THR A 116 23.73 20.65 1.39
C THR A 116 22.76 20.70 0.21
N LEU A 117 22.77 19.71 -0.69
CA LEU A 117 21.91 19.65 -1.85
C LEU A 117 20.55 19.05 -1.49
N GLN A 118 19.48 19.74 -1.91
CA GLN A 118 18.11 19.27 -1.82
C GLN A 118 17.42 19.38 -3.17
N ARG A 119 16.72 18.32 -3.58
CA ARG A 119 15.85 18.29 -4.74
C ARG A 119 14.46 17.82 -4.32
N ASN A 120 13.44 18.52 -4.78
CA ASN A 120 12.04 18.13 -4.56
C ASN A 120 11.48 17.53 -5.86
N LEU A 121 10.72 16.45 -5.74
CA LEU A 121 10.03 15.76 -6.81
C LEU A 121 8.58 15.50 -6.38
N GLN A 122 7.69 15.33 -7.35
CA GLN A 122 6.30 15.01 -7.06
C GLN A 122 5.69 14.10 -8.12
N TRP A 123 4.72 13.31 -7.69
CA TRP A 123 3.89 12.45 -8.53
C TRP A 123 2.43 12.55 -8.09
N LEU A 124 1.53 12.38 -9.06
CA LEU A 124 0.12 12.13 -8.81
C LEU A 124 -0.09 10.63 -8.95
N GLU A 125 -0.51 9.97 -7.87
CA GLU A 125 -0.53 8.51 -7.79
C GLU A 125 -1.89 8.00 -7.32
N SER A 126 -2.15 6.74 -7.66
CA SER A 126 -3.28 5.98 -7.13
C SER A 126 -2.83 4.59 -6.72
N ILE A 127 -3.44 4.03 -5.67
CA ILE A 127 -3.20 2.66 -5.23
C ILE A 127 -4.50 1.88 -5.14
N VAL A 128 -4.38 0.55 -5.24
CA VAL A 128 -5.44 -0.38 -4.90
C VAL A 128 -4.87 -1.38 -3.89
N ALA A 129 -5.35 -1.31 -2.66
CA ALA A 129 -5.01 -2.22 -1.58
C ALA A 129 -6.11 -3.28 -1.41
N ILE A 130 -5.72 -4.50 -1.08
CA ILE A 130 -6.65 -5.57 -0.71
C ILE A 130 -6.38 -6.00 0.73
N LYS A 131 -7.44 -6.24 1.50
CA LYS A 131 -7.30 -6.80 2.84
C LYS A 131 -6.91 -8.27 2.72
N LYS A 132 -5.71 -8.63 3.19
CA LYS A 132 -5.28 -10.03 3.24
C LYS A 132 -6.20 -10.81 4.18
N ILE A 133 -6.94 -11.75 3.62
CA ILE A 133 -7.75 -12.70 4.39
C ILE A 133 -6.81 -13.83 4.81
N VAL A 134 -6.41 -13.85 6.08
CA VAL A 134 -5.69 -14.98 6.66
C VAL A 134 -6.75 -15.94 7.19
N PHE A 135 -6.92 -17.08 6.52
CA PHE A 135 -7.66 -18.19 7.11
C PHE A 135 -6.81 -18.73 8.25
N GLY A 136 -7.34 -18.72 9.46
CA GLY A 136 -6.63 -19.24 10.64
C GLY A 136 -6.34 -20.73 10.49
N ASN A 137 -5.16 -21.14 10.95
CA ASN A 137 -4.86 -22.52 11.27
C ASN A 137 -5.60 -22.95 12.54
#